data_AF-A0A7R9Z7L6-F1
#
_entry.id   AF-A0A7R9Z7L6-F1
#
_cell.length_a   1.000
_cell.length_b   1.000
_cell.length_c   1.000
_cell.angle_alpha   90.00
_cell.angle_beta   90.00
_cell.angle_gamma   90.00
#
_symmetry.space_group_name_H-M   'P 1'
#
loop_
_entity.id
_entity.type
_entity.pdbx_description
1 polymer ?
#
loop_
_entity_poly.entity_id
_entity_poly.type
_entity_poly.pdbx_seq_one_letter_code
_entity_poly.pdbx_strand_id
1 'polypeptide(L)'
;AHRCYVCSAPGHRARDCPTLPFDDGPERVRLLREAAAKLPCWKCGKLGHQKADCPSGQQSSRPELPRPPQVDLDVSRCREAEEPFHEYCKLLAGTAQRGKRGRAELRATSLEGPHKNCVVVGGCNSGKESLRDNWNRARKANYIVVCR
;
A
#
# COMPACT_ATOMS: atom_id res chain seq x y z
N ALA A 1 11.63 -10.36 -6.51
CA ALA A 1 12.31 -11.54 -5.94
C ALA A 1 11.30 -12.41 -5.22
N HIS A 2 11.26 -13.71 -5.52
CA HIS A 2 10.40 -14.68 -4.82
C HIS A 2 11.00 -14.95 -3.43
N ARG A 3 10.18 -14.94 -2.38
CA ARG A 3 10.60 -15.30 -1.02
C ARG A 3 9.99 -16.65 -0.67
N CYS A 4 10.81 -17.54 -0.14
CA CYS A 4 10.37 -18.84 0.34
C CYS A 4 9.51 -18.66 1.60
N TYR A 5 8.32 -19.27 1.64
CA TYR A 5 7.46 -19.20 2.82
C TYR A 5 7.81 -20.24 3.89
N VAL A 6 8.76 -21.15 3.62
CA VAL A 6 9.24 -22.14 4.58
C VAL A 6 10.38 -21.56 5.42
N CYS A 7 11.41 -21.01 4.78
CA CYS A 7 12.60 -20.48 5.46
C CYS A 7 12.71 -18.95 5.44
N SER A 8 11.75 -18.24 4.83
CA SER A 8 11.74 -16.78 4.68
C SER A 8 12.89 -16.18 3.85
N ALA A 9 13.77 -16.99 3.24
CA ALA A 9 14.86 -16.50 2.42
C ALA A 9 14.40 -16.08 1.00
N PRO A 10 14.98 -15.03 0.42
CA PRO A 10 14.73 -14.64 -0.98
C PRO A 10 15.47 -15.56 -1.97
N GLY A 11 15.06 -15.53 -3.23
CA GLY A 11 15.79 -16.16 -4.35
C GLY A 11 15.29 -17.54 -4.76
N HIS A 12 14.40 -18.16 -3.98
CA HIS A 12 13.80 -19.45 -4.30
C HIS A 12 12.33 -19.54 -3.85
N ARG A 13 11.59 -20.50 -4.41
CA ARG A 13 10.22 -20.83 -3.98
C ARG A 13 10.28 -21.96 -2.94
N ALA A 14 9.21 -22.17 -2.17
CA ALA A 14 9.19 -23.23 -1.16
C ALA A 14 9.49 -24.64 -1.70
N ARG A 15 9.12 -24.92 -2.97
CA ARG A 15 9.49 -26.17 -3.65
C ARG A 15 10.99 -26.33 -3.84
N ASP A 16 11.72 -25.24 -3.94
CA ASP A 16 13.17 -25.23 -4.18
C ASP A 16 13.92 -24.88 -2.87
N CYS A 17 13.27 -25.03 -1.71
CA CYS A 17 13.83 -24.64 -0.42
C CYS A 17 14.96 -25.59 -0.01
N PRO A 18 16.21 -25.10 0.18
CA PRO A 18 17.34 -25.94 0.55
C PRO A 18 17.27 -26.43 1.99
N THR A 19 16.37 -25.88 2.81
CA THR A 19 16.14 -26.32 4.19
C THR A 19 15.15 -27.49 4.28
N LEU A 20 14.51 -27.86 3.16
CA LEU A 20 13.66 -29.04 3.11
C LEU A 20 14.49 -30.26 2.74
N PRO A 21 14.06 -31.48 3.16
CA PRO A 21 14.65 -32.72 2.67
C PRO A 21 14.70 -32.74 1.14
N PHE A 22 15.78 -33.30 0.58
CA PHE A 22 15.98 -33.39 -0.86
C PHE A 22 14.99 -34.37 -1.52
N ASP A 23 14.69 -35.46 -0.82
CA ASP A 23 13.75 -36.47 -1.29
C ASP A 23 12.30 -35.99 -1.15
N ASP A 24 11.47 -36.35 -2.14
CA ASP A 24 10.01 -36.14 -2.12
C ASP A 24 9.26 -37.08 -1.16
N GLY A 25 9.94 -37.48 -0.09
CA GLY A 25 9.43 -38.35 0.96
C GLY A 25 8.32 -37.70 1.80
N PRO A 26 7.66 -38.51 2.65
CA PRO A 26 6.53 -38.09 3.46
C PRO A 26 6.85 -36.92 4.41
N GLU A 27 8.10 -36.84 4.87
CA GLU A 27 8.57 -35.77 5.75
C GLU A 27 8.55 -34.40 5.04
N ARG A 28 9.02 -34.34 3.79
CA ARG A 28 9.00 -33.12 2.98
C ARG A 28 7.58 -32.64 2.71
N VAL A 29 6.68 -33.56 2.38
CA VAL A 29 5.25 -33.26 2.20
C VAL A 29 4.63 -32.71 3.49
N ARG A 30 4.96 -33.31 4.64
CA ARG A 30 4.49 -32.84 5.95
C ARG A 30 4.98 -31.42 6.25
N LEU A 31 6.26 -31.14 6.09
CA LEU A 31 6.84 -29.81 6.34
C LEU A 31 6.22 -28.73 5.42
N LEU A 32 6.02 -29.05 4.14
CA LEU A 32 5.35 -28.16 3.20
C LEU A 32 3.89 -27.89 3.60
N ARG A 33 3.17 -28.92 4.05
CA ARG A 33 1.78 -28.78 4.51
C ARG A 33 1.69 -27.95 5.80
N GLU A 34 2.57 -28.18 6.76
CA GLU A 34 2.65 -27.40 7.99
C GLU A 34 2.99 -25.92 7.72
N ALA A 35 3.93 -25.66 6.81
CA ALA A 35 4.25 -24.31 6.37
C ALA A 35 3.07 -23.65 5.62
N ALA A 36 2.37 -24.40 4.78
CA ALA A 36 1.21 -23.89 4.05
C ALA A 36 0.01 -23.59 4.95
N ALA A 37 -0.18 -24.34 6.05
CA ALA A 37 -1.25 -24.09 7.02
C ALA A 37 -1.07 -22.74 7.75
N LYS A 38 0.17 -22.24 7.86
CA LYS A 38 0.50 -20.93 8.42
C LYS A 38 0.25 -19.77 7.45
N LEU A 39 0.01 -20.06 6.18
CA LEU A 39 -0.33 -19.03 5.19
C LEU A 39 -1.83 -18.75 5.21
N PRO A 40 -2.24 -17.48 4.99
CA PRO A 40 -3.64 -17.18 4.77
C PRO A 40 -4.11 -17.81 3.46
N CYS A 41 -5.29 -18.40 3.49
CA CYS A 41 -5.97 -18.88 2.30
C CYS A 41 -6.12 -17.72 1.31
N TRP A 42 -5.63 -17.92 0.10
CA TRP A 42 -5.64 -16.87 -0.94
C TRP A 42 -7.06 -16.58 -1.46
N LYS A 43 -8.05 -17.39 -1.06
CA LYS A 43 -9.47 -17.21 -1.42
C LYS A 43 -10.24 -16.42 -0.35
N CYS A 44 -10.08 -16.78 0.93
CA CYS A 44 -10.88 -16.22 2.02
C CYS A 44 -10.08 -15.51 3.13
N GLY A 45 -8.76 -15.55 3.07
CA GLY A 45 -7.85 -14.87 4.02
C GLY A 45 -7.66 -15.56 5.37
N LYS A 46 -8.42 -16.64 5.67
CA LYS A 46 -8.28 -17.39 6.93
C LYS A 46 -7.08 -18.34 6.90
N LEU A 47 -6.45 -18.56 8.05
CA LEU A 47 -5.36 -19.52 8.23
C LEU A 47 -5.88 -20.97 8.28
N GLY A 48 -4.98 -21.94 8.12
CA GLY A 48 -5.26 -23.37 8.35
C GLY A 48 -5.69 -24.17 7.12
N HIS A 49 -5.90 -23.53 5.96
CA HIS A 49 -6.22 -24.22 4.72
C HIS A 49 -5.71 -23.45 3.49
N GLN A 50 -5.60 -24.14 2.36
CA GLN A 50 -5.20 -23.55 1.08
C GLN A 50 -6.42 -23.25 0.20
N LYS A 51 -6.20 -22.55 -0.93
CA LYS A 51 -7.27 -22.22 -1.89
C LYS A 51 -8.06 -23.46 -2.33
N ALA A 52 -7.38 -24.60 -2.52
CA ALA A 52 -8.00 -25.86 -2.95
C ALA A 52 -8.97 -26.44 -1.91
N ASP A 53 -8.62 -26.32 -0.63
CA ASP A 53 -9.39 -26.86 0.51
C ASP A 53 -10.25 -25.77 1.18
N CYS A 54 -10.54 -24.67 0.48
CA CYS A 54 -11.25 -23.55 1.07
C CYS A 54 -12.73 -23.89 1.26
N PRO A 55 -13.25 -23.94 2.50
CA PRO A 55 -14.65 -24.27 2.76
C PRO A 55 -15.61 -23.14 2.35
N SER A 56 -15.08 -22.01 1.89
CA SER A 56 -15.88 -20.86 1.51
C SER A 56 -16.47 -20.99 0.11
N GLY A 57 -17.78 -20.77 0.02
CA GLY A 57 -18.52 -20.61 -1.23
C GLY A 57 -18.25 -19.30 -1.99
N GLN A 58 -17.28 -18.47 -1.57
CA GLN A 58 -16.93 -17.26 -2.32
C GLN A 58 -16.59 -17.63 -3.77
N GLN A 59 -17.16 -16.90 -4.72
CA GLN A 59 -16.87 -17.08 -6.15
C GLN A 59 -15.59 -16.31 -6.55
N SER A 60 -15.28 -15.24 -5.82
CA SER A 60 -14.07 -14.46 -6.02
C SER A 60 -12.82 -15.23 -5.59
N SER A 61 -11.75 -15.06 -6.35
CA SER A 61 -10.42 -15.58 -6.00
C SER A 61 -9.68 -14.70 -4.98
N ARG A 62 -10.31 -13.62 -4.49
CA ARG A 62 -9.70 -12.62 -3.62
C ARG A 62 -10.45 -12.57 -2.28
N PRO A 63 -9.73 -12.60 -1.15
CA PRO A 63 -10.35 -12.44 0.17
C PRO A 63 -11.06 -11.09 0.24
N GLU A 64 -12.28 -11.07 0.79
CA GLU A 64 -12.89 -9.83 1.27
C GLU A 64 -12.07 -9.29 2.44
N LEU A 65 -11.15 -8.38 2.12
CA LEU A 65 -10.46 -7.59 3.13
C LEU A 65 -11.43 -6.54 3.67
N PRO A 66 -11.40 -6.27 4.99
CA PRO A 66 -12.15 -5.14 5.54
C PRO A 66 -11.71 -3.90 4.77
N ARG A 67 -12.69 -3.15 4.27
CA ARG A 67 -12.40 -1.88 3.60
C ARG A 67 -11.65 -0.99 4.59
N PRO A 68 -10.58 -0.30 4.17
CA PRO A 68 -9.97 0.70 5.03
C PRO A 68 -11.07 1.68 5.49
N PRO A 69 -11.02 2.16 6.74
CA PRO A 69 -12.03 3.06 7.23
C PRO A 69 -12.12 4.27 6.31
N GLN A 70 -13.32 4.53 5.82
CA GLN A 70 -13.60 5.69 5.00
C GLN A 70 -13.83 6.87 5.95
N VAL A 71 -13.25 8.02 5.60
CA VAL A 71 -13.45 9.28 6.32
C VAL A 71 -13.97 10.26 5.30
N ASP A 72 -15.13 10.84 5.57
CA ASP A 72 -15.67 11.95 4.80
C ASP A 72 -15.00 13.23 5.27
N LEU A 73 -14.32 13.92 4.36
CA LEU A 73 -13.66 15.19 4.63
C LEU A 73 -14.52 16.34 4.08
N ASP A 74 -14.88 17.29 4.95
CA ASP A 74 -15.53 18.53 4.51
C ASP A 74 -14.49 19.47 3.87
N VAL A 75 -14.53 19.52 2.53
CA VAL A 75 -13.62 20.34 1.72
C VAL A 75 -14.21 21.70 1.34
N SER A 76 -15.39 22.06 1.84
CA SER A 76 -16.08 23.31 1.48
C SER A 76 -15.17 24.52 1.75
N ARG A 77 -14.54 24.54 2.92
CA ARG A 77 -13.57 25.57 3.34
C ARG A 77 -12.28 25.57 2.53
N CYS A 78 -11.85 24.41 2.01
CA CYS A 78 -10.69 24.34 1.14
C CYS A 78 -10.97 25.05 -0.20
N ARG A 79 -12.18 24.93 -0.75
CA ARG A 79 -12.53 25.52 -2.06
C ARG A 79 -12.58 27.04 -2.05
N GLU A 80 -12.82 27.64 -0.89
CA GLU A 80 -12.91 29.09 -0.69
C GLU A 80 -11.55 29.73 -0.35
N ALA A 81 -10.52 28.93 -0.06
CA ALA A 81 -9.20 29.41 0.31
C ALA A 81 -8.43 30.00 -0.87
N GLU A 82 -7.49 30.90 -0.59
CA GLU A 82 -6.56 31.45 -1.58
C GLU A 82 -5.67 30.37 -2.21
N GLU A 83 -5.30 29.35 -1.42
CA GLU A 83 -4.59 28.16 -1.88
C GLU A 83 -5.38 26.86 -1.54
N PRO A 84 -6.40 26.50 -2.32
CA PRO A 84 -7.31 25.39 -2.00
C PRO A 84 -6.62 24.04 -1.77
N PHE A 85 -5.58 23.78 -2.55
CA PHE A 85 -4.83 22.54 -2.46
C PHE A 85 -3.98 22.44 -1.19
N HIS A 86 -3.43 23.56 -0.72
CA HIS A 86 -2.64 23.60 0.51
C HIS A 86 -3.52 23.34 1.74
N GLU A 87 -4.70 23.97 1.79
CA GLU A 87 -5.69 23.74 2.85
C GLU A 87 -6.24 22.31 2.85
N TYR A 88 -6.49 21.73 1.68
CA TYR A 88 -6.86 20.32 1.59
C TYR A 88 -5.80 19.39 2.18
N CYS A 89 -4.51 19.67 1.90
CA CYS A 89 -3.42 18.88 2.47
C CYS A 89 -3.38 18.99 4.01
N LYS A 90 -3.61 20.19 4.58
CA LYS A 90 -3.73 20.40 6.05
C LYS A 90 -4.87 19.58 6.64
N LEU A 91 -6.03 19.63 5.99
CA LEU A 91 -7.20 18.87 6.39
C LEU A 91 -6.91 17.36 6.40
N LEU A 92 -6.28 16.83 5.34
CA LEU A 92 -5.85 15.43 5.28
C LEU A 92 -4.87 15.07 6.40
N ALA A 93 -3.86 15.91 6.64
CA ALA A 93 -2.87 15.67 7.69
C ALA A 93 -3.52 15.60 9.08
N GLY A 94 -4.51 16.46 9.35
CA GLY A 94 -5.29 16.43 10.60
C GLY A 94 -6.14 15.16 10.74
N THR A 95 -6.84 14.74 9.69
CA THR A 95 -7.65 13.51 9.73
C THR A 95 -6.84 12.22 9.84
N ALA A 96 -5.60 12.21 9.34
CA ALA A 96 -4.72 11.05 9.44
C ALA A 96 -4.13 10.84 10.84
N GLN A 97 -4.22 11.82 11.75
CA GLN A 97 -3.73 11.70 13.12
C GLN A 97 -4.56 10.71 13.94
N ARG A 98 -4.12 9.45 13.98
CA ARG A 98 -4.63 8.45 14.90
C ARG A 98 -3.99 8.62 16.28
N GLY A 99 -4.60 9.43 17.15
CA GLY A 99 -4.27 9.50 18.59
C GLY A 99 -3.41 10.69 19.04
N LYS A 100 -3.31 10.86 20.37
CA LYS A 100 -2.73 12.04 21.06
C LYS A 100 -1.19 12.19 21.01
N ARG A 101 -0.46 11.44 20.16
CA ARG A 101 1.01 11.29 20.29
C ARG A 101 1.87 11.83 19.15
N GLY A 102 1.36 12.74 18.33
CA GLY A 102 2.23 13.46 17.38
C GLY A 102 1.48 14.50 16.55
N ARG A 103 2.04 15.69 16.39
CA ARG A 103 1.53 16.71 15.45
C ARG A 103 1.90 16.28 14.03
N ALA A 104 0.92 16.07 13.15
CA ALA A 104 1.21 15.82 11.74
C ALA A 104 1.80 17.08 11.10
N GLU A 105 3.02 16.98 10.59
CA GLU A 105 3.69 18.07 9.89
C GLU A 105 3.60 17.84 8.38
N LEU A 106 3.03 18.80 7.66
CA LEU A 106 3.13 18.84 6.21
C LEU A 106 4.50 19.37 5.83
N ARG A 107 5.27 18.53 5.15
CA ARG A 107 6.53 18.93 4.53
C ARG A 107 6.38 18.83 3.03
N ALA A 108 6.62 19.95 2.35
CA ALA A 108 6.84 19.91 0.91
C ALA A 108 8.20 19.26 0.67
N THR A 109 8.23 18.13 -0.04
CA THR A 109 9.47 17.67 -0.65
C THR A 109 9.56 18.38 -1.99
N SER A 110 10.45 19.37 -2.09
CA SER A 110 10.89 19.79 -3.42
C SER A 110 11.50 18.55 -4.07
N LEU A 111 10.95 18.10 -5.20
CA LEU A 111 11.44 16.93 -5.94
C LEU A 111 12.84 17.15 -6.56
N GLU A 112 13.59 18.12 -6.07
CA GLU A 112 15.02 18.26 -6.35
C GLU A 112 15.81 17.26 -5.50
N GLY A 113 15.52 15.97 -5.71
CA GLY A 113 16.42 14.91 -5.29
C GLY A 113 17.72 14.98 -6.11
N PRO A 114 18.84 14.42 -5.63
CA PRO A 114 20.15 14.47 -6.28
C PRO A 114 20.23 13.71 -7.63
N HIS A 115 19.10 13.25 -8.16
CA HIS A 115 19.00 12.64 -9.49
C HIS A 115 18.97 13.74 -10.56
N LYS A 116 20.13 14.33 -10.86
CA LYS A 116 20.34 15.38 -11.88
C LYS A 116 19.91 14.99 -13.31
N ASN A 117 19.50 13.74 -13.56
CA ASN A 117 19.14 13.23 -14.88
C ASN A 117 17.72 12.67 -14.99
N CYS A 118 16.85 12.82 -13.98
CA CYS A 118 15.43 12.59 -14.20
C CYS A 118 14.82 13.86 -14.81
N VAL A 119 14.60 13.85 -16.13
CA VAL A 119 13.70 14.81 -16.78
C VAL A 119 12.36 14.71 -16.06
N VAL A 120 12.04 15.72 -15.26
CA VAL A 120 10.73 15.86 -14.62
C VAL A 120 9.73 16.07 -15.75
N VAL A 121 9.12 14.98 -16.22
CA VAL A 121 7.90 15.04 -17.05
C VAL A 121 6.76 15.44 -16.10
N GLY A 122 6.72 16.72 -15.74
CA GLY A 122 5.84 17.21 -14.68
C GLY A 122 6.04 18.69 -14.39
N GLY A 123 5.99 19.53 -15.43
CA GLY A 123 5.89 20.98 -15.24
C GLY A 123 4.64 21.35 -14.43
N CYS A 124 4.68 22.48 -13.72
CA CYS A 124 3.45 23.09 -13.19
C CYS A 124 2.45 23.25 -14.32
N ASN A 125 1.26 22.70 -14.14
CA ASN A 125 0.13 23.04 -15.00
C ASN A 125 -0.58 24.33 -14.56
N SER A 126 -0.02 25.08 -13.60
CA SER A 126 -0.55 26.38 -13.13
C SER A 126 -0.62 27.46 -14.23
N GLY A 127 0.08 27.27 -15.35
CA GLY A 127 -0.02 28.14 -16.53
C GLY A 127 -1.04 27.70 -17.58
N LYS A 128 -1.63 26.50 -17.45
CA LYS A 128 -2.58 25.99 -18.44
C LYS A 128 -3.98 26.56 -18.17
N GLU A 129 -4.50 27.28 -19.14
CA GLU A 129 -5.84 27.89 -19.12
C GLU A 129 -6.94 26.82 -19.07
N SER A 130 -6.75 25.70 -19.77
CA SER A 130 -7.63 24.53 -19.73
C SER A 130 -7.76 23.88 -18.35
N LEU A 131 -6.90 24.26 -17.40
CA LEU A 131 -6.89 23.75 -16.04
C LEU A 131 -7.21 24.84 -15.02
N ARG A 132 -7.74 26.01 -15.44
CA ARG A 132 -8.10 27.11 -14.51
C ARG A 132 -9.05 26.67 -13.40
N ASP A 133 -10.07 25.89 -13.73
CA ASP A 133 -11.09 25.42 -12.77
C ASP A 133 -10.66 24.18 -11.99
N ASN A 134 -9.51 23.59 -12.35
CA ASN A 134 -8.95 22.47 -11.61
C ASN A 134 -8.25 23.01 -10.35
N TRP A 135 -8.93 22.96 -9.21
CA TRP A 135 -8.39 23.37 -7.90
C TRP A 135 -7.08 22.66 -7.51
N ASN A 136 -6.77 21.53 -8.15
CA ASN A 136 -5.55 20.73 -7.96
C ASN A 136 -4.48 20.99 -9.05
N ARG A 137 -4.65 22.01 -9.90
CA ARG A 137 -3.77 22.34 -11.06
C ARG A 137 -2.32 22.66 -10.68
N ALA A 138 -2.08 23.11 -9.45
CA ALA A 138 -0.77 23.47 -8.94
C ALA A 138 0.05 22.27 -8.42
N ARG A 139 -0.51 21.06 -8.45
CA ARG A 139 0.15 19.85 -7.94
C ARG A 139 1.44 19.56 -8.71
N LYS A 140 2.59 19.82 -8.08
CA LYS A 140 3.93 19.42 -8.54
C LYS A 140 4.54 18.26 -7.75
N ALA A 141 3.96 17.86 -6.62
CA ALA A 141 4.63 16.98 -5.66
C ALA A 141 3.72 15.89 -5.08
N ASN A 142 4.34 14.76 -4.76
CA ASN A 142 3.78 13.74 -3.87
C ASN A 142 3.99 14.21 -2.42
N TYR A 143 2.92 14.33 -1.64
CA TYR A 143 3.00 14.66 -0.22
C TYR A 143 2.99 13.36 0.58
N ILE A 144 4.06 13.08 1.32
CA ILE A 144 4.12 11.98 2.27
C ILE A 144 3.70 12.55 3.63
N VAL A 145 2.55 12.13 4.14
CA VAL A 145 2.16 12.45 5.52
C VAL A 145 2.92 11.50 6.43
N VAL A 146 3.91 12.03 7.17
CA VAL A 146 4.67 11.26 8.16
C VAL A 146 4.08 11.53 9.54
N CYS A 147 3.50 10.51 10.14
CA CYS A 147 3.18 10.53 11.57
C CYS A 147 4.43 10.12 12.35
N ARG A 148 4.86 10.93 13.31
CA ARG A 148 5.85 10.54 14.33
C ARG A 148 5.14 10.12 15.61
#